data_AF-A0A194UQ88-F1
#
_entry.id   AF-A0A194UQ88-F1
#
_cell.length_a   1.000
_cell.length_b   1.000
_cell.length_c   1.000
_cell.angle_alpha   90.00
_cell.angle_beta   90.00
_cell.angle_gamma   90.00
#
_symmetry.space_group_name_H-M   'P 1'
#
loop_
_entity.id
_entity.type
_entity.pdbx_description
1 polymer ?
#
loop_
_entity_poly.entity_id
_entity_poly.type
_entity_poly.pdbx_seq_one_letter_code
_entity_poly.pdbx_strand_id
1 'polypeptide(L)'
;MTGRRKGKELHRFPSGERCDECRAKRWYAESGFRYCQNGHRIEGYIEVDLDEDDNFGQTKGRITRKEREAKEKATRHLSGNAARELYLECLQLVLRKQAWWLVHEQKLPQELETVVRDLWDLRIRSFAGLRRAAEETDAESGAESGMDSGTELFSSQAGSESDASTATTRTSASRGRSWTSEPGQDWNLPGLFHCLALCYLGCLSLSLPVRVGHIYDWAKNDQLLFLGAFDAVPSEMTIRLPGSYHRALKVKQTSFQGGELHQAVLELVLEYHLNYDMIFPPLNTPLLLLQYLRELALPAEVYIHVRAMTRLLPVEFAFDMKRKRFKLLDHPDILLISCVVFSTKLLYPFDGEERPPVSYRDPSSIQIDWSRWRELMRDEASEGLERREINKLQPDDAWTISDRKIDDYLDWYEETQIKTGAEIQELRELFPLADRHRQNLRKNLTEEEVDERLRTAQSFVKSVAPVYGGWVKRAGEDHAVYRSAEDMPDIARAFYGKAAELSGLSLGKLAKAVQALEMRVHRWSVHERKAAQEAGGPED
;
A
#
# COMPACT_ATOMS: atom_id res chain seq x y z
N MET A 1 43.27 59.81 38.04
CA MET A 1 43.13 61.25 38.34
C MET A 1 42.00 61.82 37.49
N THR A 2 40.98 62.37 38.17
CA THR A 2 40.06 63.47 37.75
C THR A 2 39.56 63.54 36.29
N GLY A 3 38.25 63.58 35.99
CA GLY A 3 37.13 63.85 36.86
C GLY A 3 35.76 63.68 36.18
N ARG A 4 34.72 63.68 37.03
CA ARG A 4 33.33 63.94 36.65
C ARG A 4 33.27 65.15 35.73
N ARG A 5 32.90 64.96 34.45
CA ARG A 5 32.40 66.05 33.62
C ARG A 5 30.90 66.18 33.85
N LYS A 6 30.49 67.40 34.17
CA LYS A 6 29.18 67.83 34.64
C LYS A 6 28.08 67.58 33.60
N GLY A 7 26.95 67.04 34.07
CA GLY A 7 25.58 67.21 33.55
C GLY A 7 25.37 67.27 32.04
N LYS A 8 25.60 66.18 31.30
CA LYS A 8 25.08 66.01 29.93
C LYS A 8 24.33 64.68 29.84
N GLU A 9 23.08 64.71 29.40
CA GLU A 9 22.30 63.49 29.19
C GLU A 9 22.83 62.73 27.98
N LEU A 10 23.18 61.45 28.20
CA LEU A 10 23.73 60.57 27.16
C LEU A 10 22.63 59.64 26.65
N HIS A 11 22.26 59.79 25.38
CA HIS A 11 21.33 58.92 24.68
C HIS A 11 22.08 57.79 23.97
N ARG A 12 21.39 56.66 23.73
CA ARG A 12 21.95 55.52 22.98
C ARG A 12 21.62 55.68 21.50
N PHE A 13 22.53 55.29 20.61
CA PHE A 13 22.24 55.25 19.18
C PHE A 13 21.17 54.17 18.84
N PRO A 14 20.39 54.35 17.75
CA PRO A 14 19.54 53.32 17.18
C PRO A 14 20.29 52.03 16.86
N SER A 15 19.57 50.91 16.77
CA SER A 15 20.18 49.60 16.51
C SER A 15 20.86 49.57 15.14
N GLY A 16 22.20 49.51 15.13
CA GLY A 16 23.02 49.47 13.91
C GLY A 16 23.91 50.70 13.71
N GLU A 17 23.55 51.84 14.29
CA GLU A 17 24.31 53.09 14.18
C GLU A 17 25.33 53.27 15.32
N ARG A 18 26.49 53.83 15.00
CA ARG A 18 27.56 54.18 15.94
C ARG A 18 28.30 55.41 15.41
N CYS A 19 29.05 56.10 16.28
CA CYS A 19 29.93 57.17 15.82
C CYS A 19 30.97 56.63 14.81
N ASP A 20 31.12 57.29 13.67
CA ASP A 20 31.99 56.84 12.58
C ASP A 20 33.48 56.82 12.97
N GLU A 21 33.89 57.76 13.81
CA GLU A 21 35.30 57.90 14.21
C GLU A 21 35.72 57.01 15.38
N CYS A 22 34.88 56.84 16.41
CA CYS A 22 35.25 56.10 17.62
C CYS A 22 34.32 54.94 17.98
N ARG A 23 33.31 54.65 17.15
CA ARG A 23 32.32 53.57 17.35
C ARG A 23 31.59 53.61 18.69
N ALA A 24 31.57 54.77 19.35
CA ALA A 24 30.81 54.98 20.58
C ALA A 24 29.32 54.71 20.34
N LYS A 25 28.68 54.05 21.31
CA LYS A 25 27.26 53.68 21.27
C LYS A 25 26.34 54.69 21.96
N ARG A 26 26.90 55.79 22.45
CA ARG A 26 26.17 56.87 23.14
C ARG A 26 26.56 58.24 22.60
N TRP A 27 25.62 59.18 22.62
CA TRP A 27 25.76 60.54 22.13
C TRP A 27 25.04 61.54 23.06
N TYR A 28 25.38 62.82 22.98
CA TYR A 28 24.69 63.94 23.64
C TYR A 28 24.49 65.10 22.64
N ALA A 29 23.42 65.87 22.79
CA ALA A 29 23.24 67.12 22.06
C ALA A 29 23.85 68.29 22.83
N GLU A 30 24.50 69.20 22.11
CA GLU A 30 24.92 70.49 22.66
C GLU A 30 24.88 71.53 21.54
N SER A 31 24.16 72.63 21.75
CA SER A 31 24.08 73.75 20.80
C SER A 31 23.63 73.36 19.38
N GLY A 32 22.58 72.53 19.25
CA GLY A 32 22.01 72.13 17.96
C GLY A 32 22.80 71.04 17.20
N PHE A 33 23.88 70.52 17.78
CA PHE A 33 24.69 69.44 17.19
C PHE A 33 24.76 68.22 18.09
N ARG A 34 24.81 67.03 17.49
CA ARG A 34 25.05 65.78 18.20
C ARG A 34 26.54 65.45 18.27
N TYR A 35 26.99 65.10 19.46
CA TYR A 35 28.34 64.65 19.74
C TYR A 35 28.33 63.24 20.33
N CYS A 36 29.28 62.40 19.96
CA CYS A 36 29.43 61.10 20.61
C CYS A 36 29.90 61.28 22.07
N GLN A 37 29.80 60.23 22.90
CA GLN A 37 30.27 60.27 24.30
C GLN A 37 31.73 60.74 24.46
N ASN A 38 32.56 60.57 23.43
CA ASN A 38 33.96 60.98 23.41
C ASN A 38 34.20 62.37 22.79
N GLY A 39 33.16 63.04 22.27
CA GLY A 39 33.22 64.43 21.78
C GLY A 39 33.37 64.61 20.26
N HIS A 40 33.22 63.56 19.46
CA HIS A 40 33.23 63.68 17.99
C HIS A 40 31.86 64.13 17.48
N ARG A 41 31.86 65.08 16.53
CA ARG A 41 30.63 65.64 15.94
C ARG A 41 30.05 64.65 14.92
N ILE A 42 28.74 64.46 14.98
CA ILE A 42 28.02 63.58 14.04
C ILE A 42 27.37 64.47 12.99
N GLU A 43 27.77 64.30 11.73
CA GLU A 43 27.23 65.05 10.59
C GLU A 43 25.92 64.41 10.09
N GLY A 44 24.98 65.22 9.57
CA GLY A 44 23.73 64.73 8.97
C GLY A 44 22.50 64.63 9.88
N TYR A 45 22.60 65.04 11.15
CA TYR A 45 21.43 65.21 12.02
C TYR A 45 20.94 66.66 12.01
N ILE A 46 19.65 66.87 11.70
CA ILE A 46 18.95 68.15 11.84
C ILE A 46 18.02 68.00 13.04
N GLU A 47 18.24 68.81 14.07
CA GLU A 47 17.30 68.93 15.18
C GLU A 47 16.06 69.65 14.66
N VAL A 48 14.95 68.91 14.57
CA VAL A 48 13.65 69.50 14.27
C VAL A 48 13.03 69.85 15.61
N ASP A 49 13.22 71.09 16.04
CA ASP A 49 12.48 71.65 17.16
C ASP A 49 11.01 71.73 16.75
N LEU A 50 10.18 70.92 17.40
CA LEU A 50 8.74 71.15 17.40
C LEU A 50 8.50 72.14 18.54
N ASP A 51 8.35 73.42 18.19
CA ASP A 51 8.04 74.48 19.14
C ASP A 51 6.88 74.05 20.04
N GLU A 52 7.14 73.99 21.35
CA GLU A 52 6.22 73.45 22.36
C GLU A 52 5.22 74.49 22.90
N ASP A 53 5.21 75.70 22.35
CA ASP A 53 4.26 76.76 22.69
C ASP A 53 3.54 77.27 21.44
N ASP A 54 2.44 76.61 21.08
CA ASP A 54 1.18 77.34 20.87
C ASP A 54 -0.01 76.40 20.78
N ASN A 55 -1.02 76.77 21.56
CA ASN A 55 -2.33 76.14 21.72
C ASN A 55 -3.11 76.05 20.39
N PHE A 56 -2.79 75.07 19.55
CA PHE A 56 -3.61 74.63 18.43
C PHE A 56 -4.35 73.32 18.78
N GLY A 57 -5.55 73.50 19.34
CA GLY A 57 -6.73 72.64 19.19
C GLY A 57 -6.54 71.12 19.15
N GLN A 58 -6.78 70.47 20.30
CA GLN A 58 -7.77 69.40 20.52
C GLN A 58 -8.15 68.41 19.39
N THR A 59 -7.26 68.09 18.48
CA THR A 59 -7.38 66.87 17.66
C THR A 59 -6.02 66.23 17.61
N LYS A 60 -5.67 65.52 18.70
CA LYS A 60 -4.74 64.40 18.61
C LYS A 60 -5.34 63.46 17.58
N GLY A 61 -4.92 63.60 16.33
CA GLY A 61 -5.14 62.62 15.28
C GLY A 61 -4.52 61.33 15.77
N ARG A 62 -5.32 60.53 16.49
CA ARG A 62 -4.97 59.18 16.89
C ARG A 62 -4.79 58.44 15.57
N ILE A 63 -3.54 58.33 15.10
CA ILE A 63 -3.18 57.40 14.05
C ILE A 63 -3.43 56.02 14.68
N THR A 64 -4.68 55.58 14.61
CA THR A 64 -5.05 54.20 14.80
C THR A 64 -4.38 53.49 13.64
N ARG A 65 -3.22 52.89 13.92
CA ARG A 65 -2.69 51.85 13.06
C ARG A 65 -3.83 50.86 12.93
N LYS A 66 -4.51 50.86 11.78
CA LYS A 66 -5.65 49.98 11.51
C LYS A 66 -5.16 48.59 11.86
N GLU A 67 -5.65 48.07 12.98
CA GLU A 67 -5.29 46.75 13.42
C GLU A 67 -5.67 45.86 12.26
N ARG A 68 -4.65 45.25 11.63
CA ARG A 68 -4.86 44.42 10.47
C ARG A 68 -5.80 43.35 10.97
N GLU A 69 -7.07 43.40 10.55
CA GLU A 69 -8.06 42.39 10.89
C GLU A 69 -7.34 41.07 10.75
N ALA A 70 -7.16 40.40 11.89
CA ALA A 70 -6.69 39.04 11.89
C ALA A 70 -7.83 38.30 11.20
N LYS A 71 -7.78 38.24 9.86
CA LYS A 71 -8.47 37.21 9.12
C LYS A 71 -8.03 35.97 9.85
N GLU A 72 -8.93 35.37 10.61
CA GLU A 72 -8.73 34.06 11.18
C GLU A 72 -8.22 33.24 10.01
N LYS A 73 -6.92 32.93 10.05
CA LYS A 73 -6.40 31.89 9.20
C LYS A 73 -6.99 30.65 9.83
N ALA A 74 -8.27 30.38 9.55
CA ALA A 74 -8.90 29.11 9.79
C ALA A 74 -7.86 28.10 9.34
N THR A 75 -7.28 27.37 10.28
CA THR A 75 -6.22 26.42 10.00
C THR A 75 -6.83 25.48 8.97
N ARG A 76 -6.40 25.63 7.71
CA ARG A 76 -7.04 24.94 6.58
C ARG A 76 -7.04 23.43 6.81
N HIS A 77 -6.07 22.94 7.58
CA HIS A 77 -5.92 21.54 7.93
C HIS A 77 -6.21 21.30 9.41
N LEU A 78 -6.90 20.19 9.69
CA LEU A 78 -7.03 19.63 11.03
C LEU A 78 -5.68 19.14 11.55
N SER A 79 -5.52 19.04 12.87
CA SER A 79 -4.33 18.49 13.53
C SER A 79 -4.70 17.49 14.63
N GLY A 80 -3.74 16.68 15.06
CA GLY A 80 -3.93 15.71 16.16
C GLY A 80 -4.98 14.65 15.86
N ASN A 81 -5.78 14.29 16.88
CA ASN A 81 -6.81 13.25 16.79
C ASN A 81 -7.90 13.57 15.75
N ALA A 82 -8.33 14.84 15.63
CA ALA A 82 -9.32 15.24 14.64
C ALA A 82 -8.85 14.98 13.19
N ALA A 83 -7.55 15.15 12.91
CA ALA A 83 -7.00 14.80 11.60
C ALA A 83 -6.93 13.28 11.37
N ARG A 84 -6.65 12.50 12.43
CA ARG A 84 -6.63 11.04 12.41
C ARG A 84 -8.03 10.48 12.17
N GLU A 85 -9.05 11.03 12.83
CA GLU A 85 -10.47 10.67 12.62
C GLU A 85 -10.92 10.95 11.20
N LEU A 86 -10.68 12.16 10.69
CA LEU A 86 -11.03 12.50 9.32
C LEU A 86 -10.32 11.58 8.30
N TYR A 87 -9.08 11.18 8.58
CA TYR A 87 -8.36 10.21 7.74
C TYR A 87 -9.02 8.80 7.79
N LEU A 88 -9.46 8.35 8.97
CA LEU A 88 -10.19 7.08 9.10
C LEU A 88 -11.54 7.14 8.37
N GLU A 89 -12.26 8.27 8.44
CA GLU A 89 -13.50 8.47 7.68
C GLU A 89 -13.24 8.41 6.16
N CYS A 90 -12.15 9.03 5.68
CA CYS A 90 -11.73 8.90 4.27
C CYS A 90 -11.52 7.43 3.88
N LEU A 91 -10.79 6.66 4.70
CA LEU A 91 -10.56 5.24 4.44
C LEU A 91 -11.84 4.41 4.51
N GLN A 92 -12.73 4.71 5.46
CA GLN A 92 -14.02 4.03 5.58
C GLN A 92 -14.88 4.25 4.33
N LEU A 93 -14.88 5.46 3.77
CA LEU A 93 -15.58 5.74 2.52
C LEU A 93 -15.01 4.94 1.34
N VAL A 94 -13.67 4.82 1.26
CA VAL A 94 -13.01 3.98 0.26
C VAL A 94 -13.38 2.51 0.46
N LEU A 95 -13.30 1.99 1.69
CA LEU A 95 -13.62 0.60 2.03
C LEU A 95 -15.09 0.27 1.72
N ARG A 96 -16.02 1.20 2.00
CA ARG A 96 -17.44 1.04 1.67
C ARG A 96 -17.65 0.93 0.16
N LYS A 97 -16.99 1.77 -0.64
CA LYS A 97 -17.03 1.69 -2.11
C LYS A 97 -16.45 0.36 -2.62
N GLN A 98 -15.34 -0.10 -2.03
CA GLN A 98 -14.72 -1.38 -2.35
C GLN A 98 -15.65 -2.57 -2.05
N ALA A 99 -16.22 -2.63 -0.84
CA ALA A 99 -17.16 -3.67 -0.43
C ALA A 99 -18.43 -3.66 -1.30
N TRP A 100 -18.97 -2.47 -1.58
CA TRP A 100 -20.14 -2.32 -2.45
C TRP A 100 -19.88 -2.91 -3.85
N TRP A 101 -18.74 -2.59 -4.46
CA TRP A 101 -18.35 -3.11 -5.78
C TRP A 101 -18.21 -4.64 -5.76
N LEU A 102 -17.61 -5.21 -4.72
CA LEU A 102 -17.47 -6.65 -4.55
C LEU A 102 -18.83 -7.38 -4.49
N VAL A 103 -19.81 -6.80 -3.80
CA VAL A 103 -21.15 -7.39 -3.68
C VAL A 103 -21.99 -7.19 -4.95
N HIS A 104 -21.98 -6.00 -5.54
CA HIS A 104 -22.89 -5.65 -6.63
C HIS A 104 -22.34 -6.01 -8.00
N GLU A 105 -21.08 -5.69 -8.28
CA GLU A 105 -20.46 -5.91 -9.59
C GLU A 105 -19.86 -7.32 -9.70
N GLN A 106 -19.13 -7.77 -8.67
CA GLN A 106 -18.56 -9.13 -8.63
C GLN A 106 -19.55 -10.20 -8.11
N LYS A 107 -20.77 -9.80 -7.72
CA LYS A 107 -21.85 -10.69 -7.27
C LYS A 107 -21.46 -11.59 -6.09
N LEU A 108 -20.60 -11.11 -5.20
CA LEU A 108 -20.28 -11.79 -3.95
C LEU A 108 -21.45 -11.67 -2.95
N PRO A 109 -21.57 -12.59 -1.97
CA PRO A 109 -22.64 -12.57 -0.98
C PRO A 109 -22.75 -11.23 -0.22
N GLN A 110 -23.98 -10.81 0.09
CA GLN A 110 -24.24 -9.55 0.80
C GLN A 110 -23.67 -9.57 2.23
N GLU A 111 -23.53 -10.75 2.82
CA GLU A 111 -22.90 -10.98 4.11
C GLU A 111 -21.46 -10.45 4.14
N LEU A 112 -20.78 -10.37 2.99
CA LEU A 112 -19.42 -9.83 2.89
C LEU A 112 -19.33 -8.39 3.38
N GLU A 113 -20.29 -7.53 3.05
CA GLU A 113 -20.31 -6.14 3.51
C GLU A 113 -20.42 -6.06 5.04
N THR A 114 -21.24 -6.93 5.63
CA THR A 114 -21.40 -7.00 7.09
C THR A 114 -20.10 -7.46 7.76
N VAL A 115 -19.48 -8.53 7.27
CA VAL A 115 -18.21 -9.03 7.84
C VAL A 115 -17.10 -8.00 7.72
N VAL A 116 -16.95 -7.33 6.57
CA VAL A 116 -15.92 -6.29 6.37
C VAL A 116 -16.18 -5.11 7.30
N ARG A 117 -17.44 -4.70 7.49
CA ARG A 117 -17.81 -3.64 8.43
C ARG A 117 -17.46 -4.02 9.86
N ASP A 118 -17.77 -5.24 10.29
CA ASP A 118 -17.51 -5.70 11.66
C ASP A 118 -16.00 -5.82 11.93
N LEU A 119 -15.23 -6.30 10.94
CA LEU A 119 -13.77 -6.30 11.00
C LEU A 119 -13.22 -4.88 11.12
N TRP A 120 -13.72 -3.93 10.31
CA TRP A 120 -13.32 -2.52 10.40
C TRP A 120 -13.67 -1.91 11.75
N ASP A 121 -14.87 -2.17 12.28
CA ASP A 121 -15.30 -1.69 13.59
C ASP A 121 -14.35 -2.18 14.70
N LEU A 122 -14.05 -3.48 14.73
CA LEU A 122 -13.04 -4.04 15.64
C LEU A 122 -11.68 -3.37 15.50
N ARG A 123 -11.27 -2.97 14.28
CA ARG A 123 -9.98 -2.32 14.04
C ARG A 123 -9.89 -0.92 14.66
N ILE A 124 -10.99 -0.17 14.62
CA ILE A 124 -11.03 1.23 15.04
C ILE A 124 -11.52 1.40 16.49
N ARG A 125 -12.16 0.39 17.08
CA ARG A 125 -12.84 0.46 18.38
C ARG A 125 -11.97 0.97 19.53
N SER A 126 -10.69 0.61 19.53
CA SER A 126 -9.78 0.99 20.61
C SER A 126 -9.04 2.32 20.37
N PHE A 127 -9.36 3.03 19.28
CA PHE A 127 -8.77 4.33 18.95
C PHE A 127 -9.18 5.41 19.96
N ALA A 128 -8.20 6.10 20.53
CA ALA A 128 -8.39 7.03 21.65
C ALA A 128 -9.27 8.25 21.32
N GLY A 129 -9.27 8.73 20.07
CA GLY A 129 -10.13 9.86 19.66
C GLY A 129 -11.62 9.51 19.66
N LEU A 130 -11.96 8.31 19.17
CA LEU A 130 -13.33 7.78 19.18
C LEU A 130 -13.80 7.44 20.60
N ARG A 131 -12.89 7.01 21.50
CA ARG A 131 -13.21 6.69 22.89
C ARG A 131 -13.60 7.93 23.71
N ARG A 132 -12.87 9.04 23.53
CA ARG A 132 -13.18 10.30 24.21
C ARG A 132 -14.52 10.89 23.79
N ALA A 133 -14.84 10.81 22.49
CA ALA A 133 -16.14 11.25 21.99
C ALA A 133 -17.31 10.43 22.58
N ALA A 134 -17.13 9.11 22.74
CA ALA A 134 -18.14 8.24 23.35
C ALA A 134 -18.36 8.54 24.86
N GLU A 135 -17.26 8.76 25.60
CA GLU A 135 -17.30 9.11 27.03
C GLU A 135 -17.93 10.49 27.28
N GLU A 136 -17.75 11.45 26.37
CA GLU A 136 -18.40 12.76 26.42
C GLU A 136 -19.92 12.66 26.13
N THR A 137 -20.35 11.82 25.17
CA THR A 137 -21.78 11.62 24.88
C THR A 137 -22.55 10.86 25.96
N ASP A 138 -21.91 9.95 26.69
CA ASP A 138 -22.55 9.23 27.82
C ASP A 138 -22.67 10.11 29.07
N ALA A 139 -21.92 11.21 29.16
CA ALA A 139 -22.01 12.20 30.23
C ALA A 139 -23.07 13.30 29.97
N GLU A 140 -23.49 13.51 28.71
CA GLU A 140 -24.43 14.57 28.33
C GLU A 140 -25.92 14.24 28.54
N SER A 141 -26.28 13.00 28.93
CA SER A 141 -27.68 12.67 29.25
C SER A 141 -28.13 13.00 30.68
N GLY A 142 -27.35 13.77 31.45
CA GLY A 142 -27.79 14.15 32.80
C GLY A 142 -26.87 15.07 33.58
N ALA A 143 -26.76 16.34 33.18
CA ALA A 143 -26.67 17.49 34.10
C ALA A 143 -26.51 18.79 33.31
N GLU A 144 -27.55 19.63 33.34
CA GLU A 144 -27.37 21.06 33.10
C GLU A 144 -26.65 21.70 34.30
N SER A 145 -25.83 22.70 33.99
CA SER A 145 -25.20 23.70 34.87
C SER A 145 -23.86 23.33 35.54
N GLY A 146 -22.89 24.25 35.38
CA GLY A 146 -21.71 24.30 36.23
C GLY A 146 -20.44 24.69 35.51
N MET A 147 -20.28 25.99 35.27
CA MET A 147 -19.02 26.65 34.96
C MET A 147 -17.88 26.10 35.84
N ASP A 148 -16.93 25.36 35.26
CA ASP A 148 -15.62 25.15 35.88
C ASP A 148 -14.49 25.26 34.85
N SER A 149 -13.58 26.16 35.19
CA SER A 149 -12.36 26.51 34.50
C SER A 149 -11.30 25.49 34.90
N GLY A 150 -11.31 24.32 34.27
CA GLY A 150 -10.39 23.22 34.57
C GLY A 150 -9.34 22.97 33.50
N THR A 151 -8.22 23.70 33.56
CA THR A 151 -6.90 23.30 33.01
C THR A 151 -6.87 22.73 31.59
N GLU A 152 -6.93 23.63 30.61
CA GLU A 152 -6.34 23.43 29.29
C GLU A 152 -4.82 23.20 29.45
N LEU A 153 -4.41 21.93 29.52
CA LEU A 153 -3.01 21.55 29.36
C LEU A 153 -2.58 21.93 27.94
N PHE A 154 -1.94 23.09 27.85
CA PHE A 154 -1.25 23.63 26.69
C PHE A 154 -0.22 22.61 26.17
N SER A 155 -0.66 21.66 25.34
CA SER A 155 0.23 20.77 24.60
C SER A 155 0.90 21.56 23.49
N SER A 156 2.00 22.22 23.87
CA SER A 156 2.92 22.91 22.98
C SER A 156 3.83 21.88 22.31
N GLN A 157 3.24 20.95 21.56
CA GLN A 157 4.00 20.09 20.67
C GLN A 157 3.33 20.19 19.31
N ALA A 158 3.90 21.05 18.47
CA ALA A 158 3.64 21.04 17.04
C ALA A 158 3.71 19.58 16.57
N GLY A 159 2.56 19.04 16.14
CA GLY A 159 2.43 17.67 15.67
C GLY A 159 3.47 17.41 14.59
N SER A 160 4.51 16.68 14.97
CA SER A 160 5.63 16.34 14.13
C SER A 160 5.15 15.43 13.00
N GLU A 161 5.85 15.48 11.86
CA GLU A 161 5.63 14.69 10.65
C GLU A 161 5.78 13.16 10.87
N SER A 162 5.99 12.71 12.12
CA SER A 162 6.14 11.31 12.54
C SER A 162 4.88 10.48 12.39
N ASP A 163 3.69 11.02 12.68
CA ASP A 163 2.43 10.25 12.68
C ASP A 163 2.06 9.67 11.30
N ALA A 164 2.25 10.48 10.26
CA ALA A 164 2.02 10.05 8.89
C ALA A 164 3.20 9.28 8.29
N SER A 165 4.38 9.38 8.91
CA SER A 165 5.46 8.43 8.64
C SER A 165 5.00 7.03 9.03
N THR A 166 4.20 6.83 10.08
CA THR A 166 3.63 5.50 10.41
C THR A 166 2.65 4.98 9.34
N ALA A 167 1.86 5.87 8.72
CA ALA A 167 0.94 5.51 7.63
C ALA A 167 1.64 5.25 6.27
N THR A 168 2.86 5.78 6.08
CA THR A 168 3.61 5.70 4.79
C THR A 168 4.88 4.85 4.85
N THR A 169 5.50 4.69 6.02
CA THR A 169 6.74 3.94 6.21
C THR A 169 6.44 2.50 6.62
N ARG A 170 6.60 1.61 5.66
CA ARG A 170 6.61 0.15 5.85
C ARG A 170 7.94 -0.25 6.50
N THR A 171 8.12 0.08 7.77
CA THR A 171 9.29 -0.40 8.51
C THR A 171 9.15 -1.90 8.74
N SER A 172 10.03 -2.67 8.12
CA SER A 172 10.04 -4.13 8.05
C SER A 172 10.36 -4.85 9.38
N ALA A 173 9.98 -4.30 10.54
CA ALA A 173 10.53 -4.74 11.82
C ALA A 173 9.58 -4.79 13.02
N SER A 174 8.31 -4.38 12.94
CA SER A 174 7.41 -4.53 14.10
C SER A 174 6.29 -5.52 13.80
N ARG A 175 6.40 -6.65 14.51
CA ARG A 175 5.38 -7.64 14.89
C ARG A 175 4.00 -7.02 15.11
N GLY A 176 2.94 -7.82 14.99
CA GLY A 176 1.55 -7.43 15.24
C GLY A 176 1.46 -6.39 16.36
N ARG A 177 0.92 -5.22 16.02
CA ARG A 177 0.90 -4.07 16.92
C ARG A 177 -0.37 -4.12 17.75
N SER A 178 -0.23 -3.83 19.04
CA SER A 178 -1.40 -3.59 19.87
C SER A 178 -2.16 -2.40 19.31
N TRP A 179 -3.47 -2.52 19.23
CA TRP A 179 -4.39 -1.44 18.95
C TRP A 179 -4.80 -0.75 20.26
N THR A 180 -3.98 -0.79 21.30
CA THR A 180 -4.19 0.04 22.50
C THR A 180 -3.16 1.17 22.46
N SER A 181 -3.61 2.41 22.26
CA SER A 181 -2.74 3.57 22.52
C SER A 181 -2.51 3.68 24.02
N GLU A 182 -1.36 3.23 24.51
CA GLU A 182 -0.88 3.76 25.78
C GLU A 182 -0.46 5.24 25.60
N PRO A 183 -0.60 6.09 26.64
CA PRO A 183 -0.17 7.48 26.56
C PRO A 183 1.32 7.58 26.16
N GLY A 184 1.60 8.10 24.97
CA GLY A 184 2.95 8.25 24.43
C GLY A 184 3.35 7.26 23.33
N GLN A 185 2.49 6.31 22.94
CA GLN A 185 2.68 5.48 21.74
C GLN A 185 1.84 5.97 20.56
N ASP A 186 2.49 6.12 19.40
CA ASP A 186 1.84 6.46 18.14
C ASP A 186 0.89 5.31 17.73
N TRP A 187 -0.40 5.61 17.63
CA TRP A 187 -1.41 4.67 17.13
C TRP A 187 -1.04 4.19 15.72
N ASN A 188 -1.12 2.88 15.47
CA ASN A 188 -0.86 2.34 14.13
C ASN A 188 -2.02 2.67 13.18
N LEU A 189 -1.89 3.76 12.40
CA LEU A 189 -2.91 4.13 11.42
C LEU A 189 -2.95 3.14 10.25
N PRO A 190 -4.15 2.66 9.86
CA PRO A 190 -4.29 1.80 8.69
C PRO A 190 -3.95 2.56 7.40
N GLY A 191 -3.46 1.83 6.41
CA GLY A 191 -3.23 2.33 5.05
C GLY A 191 -4.22 1.73 4.05
N LEU A 192 -4.20 2.21 2.79
CA LEU A 192 -5.11 1.70 1.73
C LEU A 192 -4.96 0.19 1.46
N PHE A 193 -3.78 -0.39 1.63
CA PHE A 193 -3.61 -1.85 1.53
C PHE A 193 -4.35 -2.62 2.62
N HIS A 194 -4.54 -2.02 3.79
CA HIS A 194 -5.32 -2.65 4.85
C HIS A 194 -6.80 -2.72 4.44
N CYS A 195 -7.33 -1.73 3.71
CA CYS A 195 -8.69 -1.82 3.16
C CYS A 195 -8.85 -3.01 2.20
N LEU A 196 -7.92 -3.19 1.26
CA LEU A 196 -7.90 -4.36 0.37
C LEU A 196 -7.75 -5.68 1.14
N ALA A 197 -6.87 -5.70 2.14
CA ALA A 197 -6.64 -6.87 2.98
C ALA A 197 -7.87 -7.21 3.83
N LEU A 198 -8.64 -6.22 4.30
CA LEU A 198 -9.92 -6.43 4.98
C LEU A 198 -10.97 -7.03 4.05
N CYS A 199 -11.06 -6.58 2.79
CA CYS A 199 -11.92 -7.21 1.79
C CYS A 199 -11.55 -8.69 1.59
N TYR A 200 -10.25 -8.99 1.50
CA TYR A 200 -9.77 -10.38 1.40
C TYR A 200 -10.12 -11.20 2.65
N LEU A 201 -9.86 -10.67 3.84
CA LEU A 201 -10.16 -11.35 5.11
C LEU A 201 -11.66 -11.58 5.29
N GLY A 202 -12.51 -10.65 4.84
CA GLY A 202 -13.96 -10.87 4.78
C GLY A 202 -14.34 -12.03 3.88
N CYS A 203 -13.73 -12.14 2.69
CA CYS A 203 -13.94 -13.28 1.80
C CYS A 203 -13.45 -14.59 2.42
N LEU A 204 -12.30 -14.56 3.10
CA LEU A 204 -11.74 -15.71 3.81
C LEU A 204 -12.65 -16.18 4.94
N SER A 205 -13.17 -15.27 5.77
CA SER A 205 -14.11 -15.58 6.85
C SER A 205 -15.37 -16.27 6.35
N LEU A 206 -15.83 -15.93 5.15
CA LEU A 206 -16.97 -16.56 4.49
C LEU A 206 -16.60 -17.82 3.67
N SER A 207 -15.34 -18.25 3.71
CA SER A 207 -14.80 -19.40 2.95
C SER A 207 -15.02 -19.30 1.44
N LEU A 208 -15.03 -18.07 0.90
CA LEU A 208 -15.21 -17.83 -0.53
C LEU A 208 -13.95 -18.20 -1.31
N PRO A 209 -14.07 -18.68 -2.56
CA PRO A 209 -12.93 -19.03 -3.40
C PRO A 209 -12.32 -17.77 -4.05
N VAL A 210 -11.88 -16.82 -3.21
CA VAL A 210 -11.21 -15.58 -3.63
C VAL A 210 -9.77 -15.61 -3.14
N ARG A 211 -8.83 -15.41 -4.06
CA ARG A 211 -7.39 -15.39 -3.78
C ARG A 211 -6.92 -13.96 -3.50
N VAL A 212 -5.79 -13.83 -2.82
CA VAL A 212 -5.11 -12.53 -2.69
C VAL A 212 -4.80 -11.93 -4.07
N GLY A 213 -4.42 -12.78 -5.04
CA GLY A 213 -4.16 -12.37 -6.43
C GLY A 213 -5.36 -11.72 -7.11
N HIS A 214 -6.59 -12.21 -6.92
CA HIS A 214 -7.78 -11.59 -7.51
C HIS A 214 -7.98 -10.16 -7.04
N ILE A 215 -7.92 -9.91 -5.73
CA ILE A 215 -8.10 -8.57 -5.17
C ILE A 215 -6.94 -7.66 -5.60
N TYR A 216 -5.73 -8.22 -5.69
CA TYR A 216 -4.58 -7.52 -6.22
C TYR A 216 -4.77 -7.08 -7.68
N ASP A 217 -5.30 -7.97 -8.54
CA ASP A 217 -5.53 -7.71 -9.95
C ASP A 217 -6.69 -6.73 -10.16
N TRP A 218 -7.77 -6.86 -9.38
CA TRP A 218 -8.87 -5.88 -9.40
C TRP A 218 -8.38 -4.48 -9.01
N ALA A 219 -7.51 -4.39 -8.01
CA ALA A 219 -6.90 -3.12 -7.61
C ALA A 219 -5.85 -2.62 -8.63
N LYS A 220 -5.13 -3.54 -9.29
CA LYS A 220 -4.15 -3.24 -10.35
C LYS A 220 -4.82 -2.62 -11.57
N ASN A 221 -5.94 -3.19 -11.98
CA ASN A 221 -6.67 -2.85 -13.20
C ASN A 221 -7.70 -1.73 -12.98
N ASP A 222 -7.66 -1.03 -11.84
CA ASP A 222 -8.59 0.04 -11.44
C ASP A 222 -10.08 -0.37 -11.43
N GLN A 223 -10.36 -1.67 -11.34
CA GLN A 223 -11.70 -2.22 -11.18
C GLN A 223 -12.19 -2.04 -9.75
N LEU A 224 -11.31 -2.37 -8.79
CA LEU A 224 -11.53 -2.14 -7.38
C LEU A 224 -10.80 -0.85 -6.98
N LEU A 225 -11.55 0.12 -6.45
CA LEU A 225 -11.05 1.45 -6.12
C LEU A 225 -9.78 1.39 -5.25
N PHE A 226 -8.63 1.75 -5.81
CA PHE A 226 -7.37 1.80 -5.08
C PHE A 226 -6.44 2.91 -5.60
N LEU A 227 -6.13 2.91 -6.90
CA LEU A 227 -5.24 3.90 -7.51
C LEU A 227 -5.83 5.32 -7.43
N GLY A 228 -7.12 5.46 -7.74
CA GLY A 228 -7.90 6.70 -7.66
C GLY A 228 -8.55 6.98 -6.30
N ALA A 229 -8.11 6.33 -5.22
CA ALA A 229 -8.78 6.44 -3.91
C ALA A 229 -8.86 7.89 -3.40
N PHE A 230 -7.84 8.71 -3.63
CA PHE A 230 -7.84 10.12 -3.23
C PHE A 230 -8.91 10.94 -3.94
N ASP A 231 -9.11 10.73 -5.25
CA ASP A 231 -10.05 11.51 -6.06
C ASP A 231 -11.50 11.06 -5.82
N ALA A 232 -11.70 9.83 -5.32
CA ALA A 232 -13.01 9.32 -4.94
C ALA A 232 -13.54 9.86 -3.60
N VAL A 233 -12.70 10.55 -2.82
CA VAL A 233 -13.07 11.17 -1.54
C VAL A 233 -13.54 12.62 -1.77
N PRO A 234 -14.62 13.08 -1.12
CA PRO A 234 -15.14 14.44 -1.30
C PRO A 234 -14.12 15.55 -1.05
N SER A 235 -14.23 16.65 -1.80
CA SER A 235 -13.36 17.84 -1.69
C SER A 235 -13.33 18.43 -0.28
N GLU A 236 -14.47 18.40 0.40
CA GLU A 236 -14.66 18.98 1.73
C GLU A 236 -13.80 18.27 2.77
N MET A 237 -13.63 16.96 2.63
CA MET A 237 -12.75 16.15 3.49
C MET A 237 -11.28 16.35 3.10
N THR A 238 -10.97 16.30 1.81
CA THR A 238 -9.57 16.39 1.34
C THR A 238 -8.93 17.75 1.63
N ILE A 239 -9.67 18.85 1.53
CA ILE A 239 -9.17 20.20 1.84
C ILE A 239 -8.76 20.32 3.32
N ARG A 240 -9.46 19.63 4.23
CA ARG A 240 -9.19 19.67 5.67
C ARG A 240 -8.09 18.70 6.12
N LEU A 241 -7.67 17.81 5.24
CA LEU A 241 -6.71 16.77 5.55
C LEU A 241 -5.26 17.30 5.43
N PRO A 242 -4.38 17.03 6.41
CA PRO A 242 -2.94 17.32 6.28
C PRO A 242 -2.28 16.69 5.05
N GLY A 243 -1.28 17.38 4.50
CA GLY A 243 -0.56 16.93 3.29
C GLY A 243 0.17 15.59 3.43
N SER A 244 0.43 15.13 4.65
CA SER A 244 1.02 13.83 4.92
C SER A 244 0.02 12.68 4.73
N TYR A 245 -1.24 12.87 5.15
CA TYR A 245 -2.34 11.95 4.84
C TYR A 245 -2.79 12.03 3.38
N HIS A 246 -2.61 13.20 2.72
CA HIS A 246 -2.75 13.26 1.26
C HIS A 246 -1.79 12.30 0.58
N ARG A 247 -0.53 12.21 1.05
CA ARG A 247 0.46 11.25 0.53
C ARG A 247 0.07 9.81 0.84
N ALA A 248 -0.51 9.53 2.01
CA ALA A 248 -0.97 8.19 2.36
C ALA A 248 -2.15 7.71 1.49
N LEU A 249 -3.07 8.62 1.11
CA LEU A 249 -4.20 8.34 0.21
C LEU A 249 -3.81 8.37 -1.27
N LYS A 250 -2.79 9.15 -1.64
CA LYS A 250 -2.27 9.21 -3.01
C LYS A 250 -1.25 8.10 -3.22
N VAL A 251 -1.71 7.01 -3.83
CA VAL A 251 -0.94 5.80 -4.19
C VAL A 251 0.13 6.06 -5.29
N LYS A 252 0.50 7.32 -5.58
CA LYS A 252 1.34 7.73 -6.72
C LYS A 252 2.73 7.04 -6.76
N GLN A 253 3.21 6.52 -5.64
CA GLN A 253 4.52 5.87 -5.53
C GLN A 253 4.45 4.41 -5.06
N THR A 254 3.24 3.86 -4.89
CA THR A 254 3.09 2.54 -4.30
C THR A 254 3.50 1.48 -5.30
N SER A 255 4.62 0.84 -5.03
CA SER A 255 5.24 -0.14 -5.91
C SER A 255 4.51 -1.47 -5.81
N PHE A 256 3.55 -1.73 -6.69
CA PHE A 256 2.97 -3.05 -6.82
C PHE A 256 3.96 -4.06 -7.45
N GLN A 257 5.05 -4.32 -6.73
CA GLN A 257 6.10 -5.26 -7.10
C GLN A 257 5.76 -6.69 -6.63
N GLY A 258 4.51 -6.96 -6.24
CA GLY A 258 4.03 -8.27 -5.79
C GLY A 258 4.35 -8.59 -4.32
N GLY A 259 3.39 -9.18 -3.63
CA GLY A 259 3.51 -9.60 -2.22
C GLY A 259 3.27 -8.52 -1.16
N GLU A 260 3.04 -7.27 -1.56
CA GLU A 260 2.70 -6.19 -0.63
C GLU A 260 1.33 -6.40 0.05
N LEU A 261 0.35 -6.89 -0.72
CA LEU A 261 -0.97 -7.22 -0.19
C LEU A 261 -0.91 -8.43 0.75
N HIS A 262 -0.12 -9.46 0.42
CA HIS A 262 0.11 -10.60 1.31
C HIS A 262 0.72 -10.19 2.65
N GLN A 263 1.63 -9.22 2.62
CA GLN A 263 2.21 -8.66 3.83
C GLN A 263 1.15 -7.90 4.66
N ALA A 264 0.30 -7.10 4.03
CA ALA A 264 -0.78 -6.40 4.72
C ALA A 264 -1.84 -7.35 5.30
N VAL A 265 -2.16 -8.45 4.59
CA VAL A 265 -3.02 -9.53 5.09
C VAL A 265 -2.40 -10.18 6.32
N LEU A 266 -1.12 -10.56 6.25
CA LEU A 266 -0.41 -11.16 7.38
C LEU A 266 -0.35 -10.21 8.59
N GLU A 267 -0.08 -8.92 8.35
CA GLU A 267 -0.10 -7.89 9.40
C GLU A 267 -1.47 -7.83 10.08
N LEU A 268 -2.56 -7.72 9.31
CA LEU A 268 -3.90 -7.70 9.89
C LEU A 268 -4.22 -8.97 10.66
N VAL A 269 -3.92 -10.16 10.13
CA VAL A 269 -4.15 -11.44 10.83
C VAL A 269 -3.44 -11.46 12.18
N LEU A 270 -2.18 -11.03 12.21
CA LEU A 270 -1.39 -10.96 13.45
C LEU A 270 -1.95 -9.93 14.43
N GLU A 271 -2.37 -8.78 13.92
CA GLU A 271 -2.97 -7.74 14.74
C GLU A 271 -4.32 -8.19 15.33
N TYR A 272 -5.20 -8.81 14.55
CA TYR A 272 -6.48 -9.34 15.04
C TYR A 272 -6.29 -10.43 16.09
N HIS A 273 -5.32 -11.33 15.89
CA HIS A 273 -5.01 -12.35 16.88
C HIS A 273 -4.44 -11.74 18.17
N LEU A 274 -3.53 -10.78 18.07
CA LEU A 274 -2.93 -10.15 19.24
C LEU A 274 -3.94 -9.34 20.08
N ASN A 275 -4.92 -8.69 19.43
CA ASN A 275 -5.87 -7.83 20.11
C ASN A 275 -7.15 -8.54 20.56
N TYR A 276 -7.57 -9.60 19.85
CA TYR A 276 -8.87 -10.25 20.06
C TYR A 276 -8.80 -11.79 20.11
N ASP A 277 -7.61 -12.39 20.07
CA ASP A 277 -7.41 -13.83 19.94
C ASP A 277 -8.17 -14.45 18.75
N MET A 278 -8.51 -13.64 17.75
CA MET A 278 -9.29 -14.08 16.59
C MET A 278 -8.44 -14.96 15.68
N ILE A 279 -9.06 -16.03 15.16
CA ILE A 279 -8.44 -16.98 14.24
C ILE A 279 -9.29 -17.04 12.97
N PHE A 280 -8.66 -16.82 11.82
CA PHE A 280 -9.32 -16.92 10.52
C PHE A 280 -9.40 -18.38 10.06
N PRO A 281 -10.45 -18.76 9.31
CA PRO A 281 -10.61 -20.12 8.81
C PRO A 281 -9.54 -20.48 7.76
N PRO A 282 -9.33 -21.79 7.49
CA PRO A 282 -8.45 -22.24 6.43
C PRO A 282 -8.98 -21.86 5.04
N LEU A 283 -8.09 -21.85 4.05
CA LEU A 283 -8.46 -21.62 2.66
C LEU A 283 -9.41 -22.70 2.13
N ASN A 284 -10.32 -22.28 1.25
CA ASN A 284 -11.16 -23.17 0.43
C ASN A 284 -10.32 -23.87 -0.64
N THR A 285 -9.45 -24.78 -0.19
CA THR A 285 -8.41 -25.43 -0.96
C THR A 285 -8.93 -26.12 -2.22
N PRO A 286 -10.04 -26.90 -2.19
CA PRO A 286 -10.52 -27.61 -3.39
C PRO A 286 -10.89 -26.66 -4.53
N LEU A 287 -11.62 -25.57 -4.24
CA LEU A 287 -12.07 -24.62 -5.25
C LEU A 287 -10.91 -23.76 -5.77
N LEU A 288 -10.04 -23.30 -4.87
CA LEU A 288 -8.88 -22.50 -5.25
C LEU A 288 -7.89 -23.29 -6.11
N LEU A 289 -7.70 -24.59 -5.83
CA LEU A 289 -6.89 -25.46 -6.69
C LEU A 289 -7.50 -25.60 -8.07
N LEU A 290 -8.82 -25.84 -8.16
CA LEU A 290 -9.50 -25.94 -9.44
C LEU A 290 -9.38 -24.64 -10.25
N GLN A 291 -9.51 -23.48 -9.61
CA GLN A 291 -9.29 -22.17 -10.24
C GLN A 291 -7.87 -22.05 -10.81
N TYR A 292 -6.83 -22.35 -10.01
CA TYR A 292 -5.45 -22.32 -10.50
C TYR A 292 -5.21 -23.28 -11.67
N LEU A 293 -5.78 -24.49 -11.62
CA LEU A 293 -5.65 -25.45 -12.72
C LEU A 293 -6.33 -24.94 -14.00
N ARG A 294 -7.54 -24.37 -13.90
CA ARG A 294 -8.27 -23.81 -15.04
C ARG A 294 -7.50 -22.66 -15.68
N GLU A 295 -7.03 -21.71 -14.88
CA GLU A 295 -6.36 -20.51 -15.38
C GLU A 295 -4.94 -20.76 -15.89
N LEU A 296 -4.21 -21.72 -15.32
CA LEU A 296 -2.92 -22.17 -15.83
C LEU A 296 -3.05 -23.24 -16.92
N ALA A 297 -4.29 -23.63 -17.27
CA ALA A 297 -4.62 -24.70 -18.20
C ALA A 297 -3.84 -26.00 -17.96
N LEU A 298 -3.82 -26.43 -16.70
CA LEU A 298 -3.07 -27.60 -16.23
C LEU A 298 -3.93 -28.88 -16.23
N PRO A 299 -3.33 -30.05 -16.46
CA PRO A 299 -4.02 -31.35 -16.34
C PRO A 299 -4.51 -31.66 -14.91
N ALA A 300 -5.53 -32.50 -14.80
CA ALA A 300 -6.17 -32.84 -13.52
C ALA A 300 -5.26 -33.64 -12.58
N GLU A 301 -4.22 -34.28 -13.10
CA GLU A 301 -3.19 -35.01 -12.36
C GLU A 301 -2.48 -34.12 -11.35
N VAL A 302 -2.31 -32.82 -11.66
CA VAL A 302 -1.74 -31.83 -10.74
C VAL A 302 -2.59 -31.71 -9.47
N TYR A 303 -3.92 -31.73 -9.60
CA TYR A 303 -4.84 -31.66 -8.45
C TYR A 303 -4.67 -32.87 -7.53
N ILE A 304 -4.59 -34.07 -8.12
CA ILE A 304 -4.39 -35.32 -7.37
C ILE A 304 -3.05 -35.29 -6.66
N HIS A 305 -1.99 -34.85 -7.34
CA HIS A 305 -0.65 -34.78 -6.77
C HIS A 305 -0.55 -33.77 -5.62
N VAL A 306 -1.12 -32.58 -5.76
CA VAL A 306 -1.15 -31.59 -4.67
C VAL A 306 -1.87 -32.18 -3.44
N ARG A 307 -3.03 -32.83 -3.63
CA ARG A 307 -3.76 -33.48 -2.53
C ARG A 307 -2.96 -34.61 -1.86
N ALA A 308 -2.24 -35.40 -2.64
CA ALA A 308 -1.37 -36.44 -2.12
C ALA A 308 -0.22 -35.83 -1.29
N MET A 309 0.45 -34.80 -1.82
CA MET A 309 1.53 -34.10 -1.14
C MET A 309 1.07 -33.45 0.16
N THR A 310 -0.12 -32.84 0.20
CA THR A 310 -0.65 -32.22 1.42
C THR A 310 -0.93 -33.24 2.53
N ARG A 311 -1.28 -34.47 2.16
CA ARG A 311 -1.45 -35.59 3.11
C ARG A 311 -0.09 -36.10 3.63
N LEU A 312 0.94 -36.09 2.79
CA LEU A 312 2.29 -36.56 3.13
C LEU A 312 3.07 -35.57 4.02
N LEU A 313 2.93 -34.26 3.77
CA LEU A 313 3.68 -33.20 4.48
C LEU A 313 2.93 -32.56 5.66
N PRO A 314 1.90 -33.24 6.20
CA PRO A 314 0.71 -32.70 6.88
C PRO A 314 0.66 -31.17 6.89
N VAL A 315 0.32 -30.61 5.72
CA VAL A 315 0.26 -29.15 5.54
C VAL A 315 -1.17 -28.68 5.71
N GLU A 316 -1.36 -27.72 6.61
CA GLU A 316 -2.62 -27.00 6.76
C GLU A 316 -2.55 -25.67 6.00
N PHE A 317 -3.58 -25.36 5.22
CA PHE A 317 -3.72 -24.07 4.52
C PHE A 317 -4.41 -23.03 5.41
N ALA A 318 -3.87 -22.82 6.60
CA ALA A 318 -4.33 -21.84 7.57
C ALA A 318 -3.14 -21.01 8.10
N PHE A 319 -3.43 -19.85 8.67
CA PHE A 319 -2.42 -19.05 9.36
C PHE A 319 -2.04 -19.70 10.69
N ASP A 320 -0.82 -20.20 10.80
CA ASP A 320 -0.31 -20.84 12.02
C ASP A 320 0.15 -19.78 13.05
N MET A 321 -0.75 -19.43 13.96
CA MET A 321 -0.51 -18.42 14.99
C MET A 321 0.48 -18.86 16.07
N LYS A 322 0.87 -20.14 16.14
CA LYS A 322 1.85 -20.64 17.11
C LYS A 322 3.28 -20.20 16.76
N ARG A 323 3.51 -19.76 15.51
CA ARG A 323 4.85 -19.41 15.02
C ARG A 323 5.25 -18.01 15.44
N LYS A 324 6.46 -17.89 16.00
CA LYS A 324 7.06 -16.59 16.36
C LYS A 324 7.66 -15.83 15.17
N ARG A 325 7.95 -16.51 14.05
CA ARG A 325 8.55 -15.93 12.84
C ARG A 325 7.84 -16.48 11.61
N PHE A 326 7.21 -15.58 10.85
CA PHE A 326 6.53 -15.92 9.62
C PHE A 326 7.50 -15.87 8.44
N LYS A 327 7.46 -16.91 7.62
CA LYS A 327 8.14 -17.04 6.33
C LYS A 327 7.11 -16.92 5.20
N LEU A 328 7.59 -16.80 3.96
CA LEU A 328 6.72 -16.76 2.77
C LEU A 328 5.74 -17.94 2.70
N LEU A 329 6.20 -19.15 3.01
CA LEU A 329 5.37 -20.37 2.99
C LEU A 329 4.39 -20.48 4.17
N ASP A 330 4.46 -19.59 5.15
CA ASP A 330 3.51 -19.57 6.27
C ASP A 330 2.22 -18.83 5.88
N HIS A 331 2.25 -18.08 4.78
CA HIS A 331 1.05 -17.54 4.15
C HIS A 331 0.36 -18.63 3.33
N PRO A 332 -0.91 -18.95 3.59
CA PRO A 332 -1.57 -20.10 2.99
C PRO A 332 -1.77 -19.95 1.47
N ASP A 333 -2.08 -18.75 0.93
CA ASP A 333 -2.16 -18.56 -0.54
C ASP A 333 -0.83 -18.82 -1.24
N ILE A 334 0.28 -18.33 -0.67
CA ILE A 334 1.63 -18.51 -1.22
C ILE A 334 2.01 -19.99 -1.20
N LEU A 335 1.67 -20.68 -0.11
CA LEU A 335 1.89 -22.11 0.03
C LEU A 335 1.09 -22.90 -1.02
N LEU A 336 -0.18 -22.54 -1.24
CA LEU A 336 -1.05 -23.19 -2.21
C LEU A 336 -0.50 -23.08 -3.63
N ILE A 337 -0.16 -21.87 -4.10
CA ILE A 337 0.42 -21.69 -5.44
C ILE A 337 1.79 -22.35 -5.56
N SER A 338 2.60 -22.32 -4.49
CA SER A 338 3.89 -23.01 -4.48
C SER A 338 3.72 -24.52 -4.64
N CYS A 339 2.70 -25.11 -4.01
CA CYS A 339 2.36 -26.53 -4.17
C CYS A 339 1.93 -26.85 -5.61
N VAL A 340 1.11 -26.00 -6.24
CA VAL A 340 0.68 -26.18 -7.64
C VAL A 340 1.88 -26.12 -8.60
N VAL A 341 2.73 -25.10 -8.46
CA VAL A 341 3.92 -24.92 -9.31
C VAL A 341 4.91 -26.06 -9.12
N PHE A 342 5.18 -26.46 -7.86
CA PHE A 342 6.07 -27.57 -7.56
C PHE A 342 5.54 -28.91 -8.10
N SER A 343 4.24 -29.18 -7.93
CA SER A 343 3.62 -30.40 -8.46
C SER A 343 3.66 -30.44 -9.99
N THR A 344 3.38 -29.31 -10.64
CA THR A 344 3.48 -29.17 -12.10
C THR A 344 4.90 -29.45 -12.57
N LYS A 345 5.89 -28.87 -11.90
CA LYS A 345 7.31 -29.06 -12.22
C LYS A 345 7.77 -30.51 -12.06
N LEU A 346 7.27 -31.22 -11.04
CA LEU A 346 7.59 -32.63 -10.82
C LEU A 346 6.97 -33.56 -11.87
N LEU A 347 5.70 -33.32 -12.22
CA LEU A 347 4.96 -34.14 -13.18
C LEU A 347 5.36 -33.85 -14.63
N TYR A 348 5.57 -32.58 -14.94
CA TYR A 348 5.79 -32.02 -16.27
C TYR A 348 7.02 -31.10 -16.25
N PRO A 349 8.23 -31.65 -16.32
CA PRO A 349 9.46 -30.88 -16.20
C PRO A 349 9.67 -29.91 -17.38
N PHE A 350 10.41 -28.83 -17.13
CA PHE A 350 10.69 -27.74 -18.09
C PHE A 350 12.07 -27.83 -18.76
N ASP A 351 12.85 -28.88 -18.46
CA ASP A 351 14.24 -29.06 -18.89
C ASP A 351 14.39 -29.73 -20.26
N GLY A 352 13.28 -30.22 -20.83
CA GLY A 352 13.29 -30.93 -22.11
C GLY A 352 13.88 -32.34 -22.05
N GLU A 353 14.17 -32.87 -20.84
CA GLU A 353 14.62 -34.25 -20.70
C GLU A 353 13.43 -35.22 -20.72
N GLU A 354 13.52 -36.24 -21.56
CA GLU A 354 12.49 -37.27 -21.69
C GLU A 354 12.50 -38.22 -20.48
N ARG A 355 11.35 -38.29 -19.78
CA ARG A 355 11.13 -39.18 -18.64
C ARG A 355 9.91 -40.07 -18.93
N PRO A 356 10.08 -41.21 -19.62
CA PRO A 356 8.95 -42.05 -20.03
C PRO A 356 8.31 -42.77 -18.83
N PRO A 357 6.97 -42.92 -18.84
CA PRO A 357 6.24 -43.56 -17.75
C PRO A 357 6.51 -45.06 -17.67
N VAL A 358 6.25 -45.64 -16.49
CA VAL A 358 6.30 -47.11 -16.29
C VAL A 358 4.98 -47.77 -16.71
N SER A 359 3.88 -47.03 -16.64
CA SER A 359 2.52 -47.50 -16.95
C SER A 359 1.68 -46.35 -17.48
N TYR A 360 0.63 -46.64 -18.27
CA TYR A 360 -0.37 -45.63 -18.66
C TYR A 360 -1.14 -45.03 -17.47
N ARG A 361 -1.05 -45.63 -16.27
CA ARG A 361 -1.62 -45.06 -15.04
C ARG A 361 -0.71 -44.01 -14.38
N ASP A 362 0.52 -43.90 -14.85
CA ASP A 362 1.48 -42.91 -14.36
C ASP A 362 1.07 -41.52 -14.86
N PRO A 363 1.01 -40.49 -14.00
CA PRO A 363 0.80 -39.11 -14.41
C PRO A 363 1.73 -38.63 -15.54
N SER A 364 2.94 -39.19 -15.64
CA SER A 364 3.91 -38.86 -16.70
C SER A 364 3.61 -39.51 -18.06
N SER A 365 2.51 -40.27 -18.17
CA SER A 365 1.96 -40.71 -19.47
C SER A 365 1.38 -39.57 -20.30
N ILE A 366 1.20 -38.41 -19.67
CA ILE A 366 0.70 -37.19 -20.27
C ILE A 366 1.88 -36.22 -20.38
N GLN A 367 2.11 -35.63 -21.55
CA GLN A 367 3.10 -34.58 -21.75
C GLN A 367 2.44 -33.31 -22.28
N ILE A 368 2.83 -32.18 -21.70
CA ILE A 368 2.38 -30.86 -22.11
C ILE A 368 3.37 -30.31 -23.14
N ASP A 369 2.85 -29.83 -24.28
CA ASP A 369 3.66 -29.07 -25.23
C ASP A 369 3.82 -27.63 -24.73
N TRP A 370 4.89 -27.41 -23.95
CA TRP A 370 5.14 -26.14 -23.29
C TRP A 370 5.35 -24.95 -24.24
N SER A 371 5.79 -25.20 -25.48
CA SER A 371 5.96 -24.14 -26.48
C SER A 371 4.60 -23.59 -26.91
N ARG A 372 3.65 -24.50 -27.22
CA ARG A 372 2.27 -24.14 -27.54
C ARG A 372 1.53 -23.56 -26.33
N TRP A 373 1.78 -24.09 -25.13
CA TRP A 373 1.25 -23.51 -23.90
C TRP A 373 1.69 -22.06 -23.72
N ARG A 374 2.97 -21.75 -23.95
CA ARG A 374 3.50 -20.39 -23.85
C ARG A 374 2.86 -19.44 -24.86
N GLU A 375 2.61 -19.90 -26.08
CA GLU A 375 1.91 -19.12 -27.11
C GLU A 375 0.45 -18.86 -26.73
N LEU A 376 -0.26 -19.87 -26.22
CA LEU A 376 -1.64 -19.76 -25.75
C LEU A 376 -1.78 -18.82 -24.55
N MET A 377 -0.79 -18.84 -23.64
CA MET A 377 -0.78 -18.02 -22.42
C MET A 377 -0.16 -16.64 -22.62
N ARG A 378 0.32 -16.32 -23.82
CA ARG A 378 0.79 -14.99 -24.14
C ARG A 378 -0.43 -14.09 -24.25
N ASP A 379 -0.63 -13.23 -23.25
CA ASP A 379 -1.74 -12.28 -23.29
C ASP A 379 -1.57 -11.31 -24.47
N GLU A 380 -2.54 -11.32 -25.40
CA GLU A 380 -2.68 -10.27 -26.43
C GLU A 380 -2.85 -8.88 -25.80
N ALA A 381 -3.32 -8.84 -24.53
CA ALA A 381 -3.46 -7.62 -23.73
C ALA A 381 -2.12 -6.99 -23.28
N SER A 382 -0.97 -7.63 -23.53
CA SER A 382 0.35 -7.08 -23.18
C SER A 382 0.81 -5.90 -24.07
N GLU A 383 0.04 -5.55 -25.10
CA GLU A 383 0.38 -4.42 -25.98
C GLU A 383 -0.04 -3.05 -25.45
N GLY A 384 -1.05 -2.97 -24.57
CA GLY A 384 -1.53 -1.70 -24.01
C GLY A 384 -0.78 -1.26 -22.75
N LEU A 385 -0.77 0.04 -22.46
CA LEU A 385 -0.15 0.56 -21.24
C LEU A 385 -0.98 0.23 -20.00
N GLU A 386 -0.33 -0.30 -18.97
CA GLU A 386 -0.95 -0.35 -17.66
C GLU A 386 -1.02 1.04 -17.03
N ARG A 387 -2.04 1.32 -16.22
CA ARG A 387 -2.18 2.58 -15.44
C ARG A 387 -0.95 2.90 -14.57
N ARG A 388 -0.18 1.88 -14.20
CA ARG A 388 1.10 2.01 -13.50
C ARG A 388 2.26 2.38 -14.41
N GLU A 389 2.28 1.81 -15.62
CA GLU A 389 3.28 2.13 -16.64
C GLU A 389 3.13 3.59 -17.03
N ILE A 390 1.88 4.06 -17.20
CA ILE A 390 1.54 5.47 -17.42
C ILE A 390 2.15 6.39 -16.34
N ASN A 391 2.02 6.03 -15.05
CA ASN A 391 2.60 6.81 -13.95
C ASN A 391 4.14 6.77 -13.88
N LYS A 392 4.79 5.80 -14.56
CA LYS A 392 6.25 5.66 -14.60
C LYS A 392 6.90 6.27 -15.83
N LEU A 393 6.11 6.55 -16.88
CA LEU A 393 6.59 7.14 -18.11
C LEU A 393 7.38 8.42 -17.83
N GLN A 394 8.60 8.46 -18.34
CA GLN A 394 9.41 9.66 -18.35
C GLN A 394 9.21 10.42 -19.66
N PRO A 395 9.54 11.73 -19.71
CA PRO A 395 9.46 12.50 -20.94
C PRO A 395 10.25 11.89 -22.11
N ASP A 396 11.38 11.21 -21.80
CA ASP A 396 12.24 10.57 -22.80
C ASP A 396 11.58 9.33 -23.43
N ASP A 397 10.68 8.66 -22.71
CA ASP A 397 9.99 7.46 -23.18
C ASP A 397 8.99 7.79 -24.29
N ALA A 398 8.51 9.05 -24.37
CA ALA A 398 7.50 9.50 -25.34
C ALA A 398 7.86 9.17 -26.80
N TRP A 399 9.15 9.10 -27.12
CA TRP A 399 9.66 8.79 -28.46
C TRP A 399 9.66 7.29 -28.80
N THR A 400 9.49 6.42 -27.82
CA THR A 400 9.61 4.95 -27.95
C THR A 400 8.29 4.20 -27.79
N ILE A 401 7.24 4.92 -27.37
CA ILE A 401 5.92 4.36 -27.11
C ILE A 401 5.19 4.16 -28.45
N SER A 402 4.49 3.03 -28.60
CA SER A 402 3.67 2.74 -29.79
C SER A 402 2.38 3.55 -29.80
N ASP A 403 1.80 3.79 -30.98
CA ASP A 403 0.56 4.58 -31.13
C ASP A 403 -0.57 4.11 -30.20
N ARG A 404 -0.82 2.80 -30.09
CA ARG A 404 -1.82 2.22 -29.17
C ARG A 404 -1.59 2.61 -27.70
N LYS A 405 -0.32 2.65 -27.30
CA LYS A 405 0.07 3.02 -25.94
C LYS A 405 -0.07 4.53 -25.73
N ILE A 406 0.14 5.34 -26.75
CA ILE A 406 -0.14 6.78 -26.69
C ILE A 406 -1.64 7.01 -26.49
N ASP A 407 -2.49 6.29 -27.23
CA ASP A 407 -3.95 6.35 -27.07
C ASP A 407 -4.36 5.97 -25.63
N ASP A 408 -3.84 4.86 -25.09
CA ASP A 408 -4.09 4.44 -23.70
C ASP A 408 -3.68 5.51 -22.67
N TYR A 409 -2.57 6.21 -22.93
CA TYR A 409 -2.09 7.31 -22.08
C TYR A 409 -3.03 8.52 -22.14
N LEU A 410 -3.49 8.90 -23.33
CA LEU A 410 -4.41 10.02 -23.54
C LEU A 410 -5.78 9.74 -22.91
N ASP A 411 -6.30 8.52 -23.06
CA ASP A 411 -7.53 8.06 -22.40
C ASP A 411 -7.41 8.14 -20.88
N TRP A 412 -6.27 7.70 -20.33
CA TRP A 412 -6.00 7.81 -18.89
C TRP A 412 -5.93 9.28 -18.42
N TYR A 413 -5.31 10.15 -19.22
CA TYR A 413 -5.17 11.56 -18.90
C TYR A 413 -6.54 12.25 -18.90
N GLU A 414 -7.38 11.93 -19.89
CA GLU A 414 -8.77 12.37 -19.93
C GLU A 414 -9.55 11.91 -18.69
N GLU A 415 -9.40 10.64 -18.27
CA GLU A 415 -10.16 10.11 -17.15
C GLU A 415 -9.71 10.67 -15.79
N THR A 416 -8.41 10.89 -15.60
CA THR A 416 -7.83 11.21 -14.28
C THR A 416 -7.48 12.66 -14.06
N GLN A 417 -7.04 13.38 -15.10
CA GLN A 417 -6.55 14.76 -14.96
C GLN A 417 -7.60 15.80 -15.36
N ILE A 418 -8.55 15.44 -16.23
CA ILE A 418 -9.61 16.37 -16.66
C ILE A 418 -10.74 16.39 -15.63
N LYS A 419 -10.68 17.35 -14.71
CA LYS A 419 -11.76 17.60 -13.76
C LYS A 419 -12.91 18.32 -14.47
N THR A 420 -14.07 17.68 -14.51
CA THR A 420 -15.30 18.27 -15.05
C THR A 420 -15.68 19.51 -14.23
N GLY A 421 -15.43 20.71 -14.75
CA GLY A 421 -15.85 21.97 -14.11
C GLY A 421 -14.86 23.15 -14.18
N ALA A 422 -13.63 22.95 -14.67
CA ALA A 422 -12.64 24.03 -14.79
C ALA A 422 -12.52 24.62 -16.21
N GLU A 423 -13.30 24.12 -17.17
CA GLU A 423 -13.15 24.44 -18.58
C GLU A 423 -14.09 25.55 -19.04
N ILE A 424 -13.61 26.39 -19.96
CA ILE A 424 -14.42 27.36 -20.68
C ILE A 424 -15.27 26.56 -21.68
N GLN A 425 -16.58 26.54 -21.48
CA GLN A 425 -17.56 25.79 -22.28
C GLN A 425 -17.36 25.96 -23.80
N GLU A 426 -16.95 27.15 -24.24
CA GLU A 426 -16.67 27.51 -25.64
C GLU A 426 -15.53 26.69 -26.26
N LEU A 427 -14.46 26.36 -25.50
CA LEU A 427 -13.36 25.54 -26.01
C LEU A 427 -13.76 24.09 -26.18
N ARG A 428 -14.66 23.59 -25.32
CA ARG A 428 -15.17 22.21 -25.39
C ARG A 428 -16.12 22.00 -26.57
N GLU A 429 -16.81 23.05 -26.99
CA GLU A 429 -17.65 23.05 -28.20
C GLU A 429 -16.81 23.09 -29.49
N LEU A 430 -15.68 23.81 -29.48
CA LEU A 430 -14.76 23.89 -30.62
C LEU A 430 -13.89 22.64 -30.79
N PHE A 431 -13.51 21.99 -29.68
CA PHE A 431 -12.70 20.77 -29.65
C PHE A 431 -13.42 19.71 -28.82
N PRO A 432 -14.49 19.10 -29.36
CA PRO A 432 -15.20 18.05 -28.65
C PRO A 432 -14.25 16.86 -28.43
N LEU A 433 -14.07 16.49 -27.16
CA LEU A 433 -13.45 15.21 -26.81
C LEU A 433 -14.32 14.11 -27.43
N ALA A 434 -13.68 13.12 -28.05
CA ALA A 434 -14.38 11.98 -28.62
C ALA A 434 -15.26 11.33 -27.54
N ASP A 435 -16.39 10.73 -27.93
CA ASP A 435 -17.29 10.04 -27.01
C ASP A 435 -16.46 9.14 -26.10
N ARG A 436 -16.46 9.46 -24.80
CA ARG A 436 -15.69 8.78 -23.75
C ARG A 436 -15.59 7.31 -24.10
N HIS A 437 -14.44 6.90 -24.62
CA HIS A 437 -14.09 5.50 -24.61
C HIS A 437 -13.87 5.25 -23.13
N ARG A 438 -14.94 4.89 -22.40
CA ARG A 438 -14.80 4.27 -21.08
C ARG A 438 -13.82 3.17 -21.38
N GLN A 439 -12.58 3.34 -20.91
CA GLN A 439 -11.54 2.37 -21.15
C GLN A 439 -12.20 1.02 -20.94
N ASN A 440 -11.96 0.11 -21.89
CA ASN A 440 -12.20 -1.29 -21.65
C ASN A 440 -11.31 -1.63 -20.45
N LEU A 441 -11.78 -1.34 -19.22
CA LEU A 441 -11.23 -1.74 -17.94
C LEU A 441 -10.87 -3.17 -18.18
N ARG A 442 -9.56 -3.50 -18.28
CA ARG A 442 -9.09 -4.81 -18.74
C ARG A 442 -9.96 -5.85 -18.06
N LYS A 443 -10.93 -6.39 -18.80
CA LYS A 443 -11.92 -7.27 -18.18
C LYS A 443 -11.13 -8.52 -17.89
N ASN A 444 -11.20 -8.99 -16.64
CA ASN A 444 -10.65 -10.30 -16.37
C ASN A 444 -11.38 -11.27 -17.31
N LEU A 445 -10.64 -12.28 -17.76
CA LEU A 445 -11.19 -13.26 -18.68
C LEU A 445 -12.48 -13.83 -18.12
N THR A 446 -13.48 -13.88 -18.97
CA THR A 446 -14.74 -14.54 -18.63
C THR A 446 -14.49 -16.02 -18.38
N GLU A 447 -15.35 -16.66 -17.58
CA GLU A 447 -15.23 -18.11 -17.34
C GLU A 447 -15.25 -18.92 -18.64
N GLU A 448 -15.98 -18.44 -19.66
CA GLU A 448 -16.07 -19.05 -20.98
C GLU A 448 -14.75 -19.01 -21.75
N GLU A 449 -14.05 -17.86 -21.72
CA GLU A 449 -12.74 -17.70 -22.35
C GLU A 449 -11.67 -18.55 -21.65
N VAL A 450 -11.72 -18.64 -20.31
CA VAL A 450 -10.83 -19.53 -19.55
C VAL A 450 -11.08 -20.99 -19.93
N ASP A 451 -12.35 -21.39 -20.06
CA ASP A 451 -12.70 -22.76 -20.46
C ASP A 451 -12.34 -23.07 -21.92
N GLU A 452 -12.42 -22.09 -22.81
CA GLU A 452 -11.95 -22.24 -24.19
C GLU A 452 -10.44 -22.39 -24.29
N ARG A 453 -9.68 -21.62 -23.50
CA ARG A 453 -8.23 -21.79 -23.34
C ARG A 453 -7.91 -23.17 -22.79
N LEU A 454 -8.64 -23.64 -21.78
CA LEU A 454 -8.46 -24.98 -21.22
C LEU A 454 -8.71 -26.07 -22.27
N ARG A 455 -9.80 -25.98 -23.04
CA ARG A 455 -10.10 -26.91 -24.16
C ARG A 455 -8.98 -26.90 -25.21
N THR A 456 -8.46 -25.72 -25.53
CA THR A 456 -7.37 -25.55 -26.49
C THR A 456 -6.08 -26.17 -25.94
N ALA A 457 -5.74 -25.95 -24.67
CA ALA A 457 -4.57 -26.55 -24.04
C ALA A 457 -4.65 -28.08 -24.00
N GLN A 458 -5.83 -28.65 -23.70
CA GLN A 458 -6.07 -30.10 -23.73
C GLN A 458 -5.81 -30.71 -25.11
N SER A 459 -6.04 -29.96 -26.20
CA SER A 459 -5.81 -30.45 -27.57
C SER A 459 -4.32 -30.67 -27.91
N PHE A 460 -3.41 -30.01 -27.20
CA PHE A 460 -1.96 -30.10 -27.44
C PHE A 460 -1.24 -31.07 -26.49
N VAL A 461 -1.98 -31.73 -25.61
CA VAL A 461 -1.47 -32.73 -24.70
C VAL A 461 -1.16 -34.03 -25.46
N LYS A 462 0.06 -34.55 -25.32
CA LYS A 462 0.52 -35.76 -25.99
C LYS A 462 0.53 -36.93 -25.01
N SER A 463 0.06 -38.09 -25.45
CA SER A 463 0.21 -39.35 -24.71
C SER A 463 1.56 -39.99 -25.05
N VAL A 464 2.28 -40.44 -24.01
CA VAL A 464 3.56 -41.13 -24.12
C VAL A 464 3.40 -42.60 -23.74
N ALA A 465 3.93 -43.48 -24.58
CA ALA A 465 3.91 -44.92 -24.34
C ALA A 465 4.86 -45.32 -23.20
N PRO A 466 4.47 -46.28 -22.35
CA PRO A 466 5.31 -46.75 -21.26
C PRO A 466 6.50 -47.55 -21.77
N VAL A 467 7.66 -47.30 -21.14
CA VAL A 467 8.91 -48.01 -21.43
C VAL A 467 9.28 -48.90 -20.26
N TYR A 468 9.24 -50.21 -20.50
CA TYR A 468 9.58 -51.26 -19.53
C TYR A 468 11.08 -51.59 -19.59
N GLY A 469 11.76 -51.46 -18.45
CA GLY A 469 13.19 -51.78 -18.34
C GLY A 469 14.12 -50.73 -18.98
N GLY A 470 15.39 -50.76 -18.55
CA GLY A 470 16.43 -49.80 -18.97
C GLY A 470 16.77 -48.75 -17.91
N TRP A 471 18.02 -48.26 -17.93
CA TRP A 471 18.50 -47.15 -17.10
C TRP A 471 17.98 -45.81 -17.63
N VAL A 472 16.66 -45.61 -17.55
CA VAL A 472 15.99 -44.39 -18.02
C VAL A 472 15.51 -43.59 -16.82
N LYS A 473 15.77 -42.28 -16.82
CA LYS A 473 15.31 -41.37 -15.77
C LYS A 473 13.78 -41.40 -15.70
N ARG A 474 13.25 -41.54 -14.49
CA ARG A 474 11.80 -41.54 -14.21
C ARG A 474 11.33 -40.18 -13.71
N ALA A 475 10.00 -40.00 -13.67
CA ALA A 475 9.39 -38.79 -13.15
C ALA A 475 9.87 -38.47 -11.73
N GLY A 476 10.33 -37.24 -11.51
CA GLY A 476 10.92 -36.81 -10.24
C GLY A 476 12.39 -37.20 -10.03
N GLU A 477 13.00 -38.01 -10.89
CA GLU A 477 14.44 -38.25 -10.89
C GLU A 477 15.18 -37.10 -11.62
N ASP A 478 16.33 -36.71 -11.06
CA ASP A 478 17.14 -35.57 -11.51
C ASP A 478 16.32 -34.28 -11.67
N HIS A 479 15.55 -33.95 -10.63
CA HIS A 479 14.73 -32.74 -10.58
C HIS A 479 15.61 -31.49 -10.57
N ALA A 480 15.49 -30.66 -11.62
CA ALA A 480 16.20 -29.38 -11.71
C ALA A 480 15.76 -28.44 -10.58
N VAL A 481 16.70 -27.88 -9.81
CA VAL A 481 16.40 -26.92 -8.73
C VAL A 481 16.74 -25.50 -9.18
N TYR A 482 15.75 -24.61 -9.18
CA TYR A 482 15.93 -23.22 -9.59
C TYR A 482 16.10 -22.34 -8.34
N ARG A 483 17.21 -21.61 -8.24
CA ARG A 483 17.49 -20.74 -7.08
C ARG A 483 17.04 -19.30 -7.33
N SER A 484 17.19 -18.83 -8.55
CA SER A 484 16.79 -17.50 -8.99
C SER A 484 15.94 -17.56 -10.27
N ALA A 485 15.31 -16.44 -10.62
CA ALA A 485 14.54 -16.31 -11.87
C ALA A 485 15.44 -16.29 -13.13
N GLU A 486 16.73 -16.02 -12.95
CA GLU A 486 17.73 -15.98 -14.01
C GLU A 486 18.19 -17.39 -14.40
N ASP A 487 18.26 -18.30 -13.41
CA ASP A 487 18.65 -19.71 -13.60
C ASP A 487 17.58 -20.55 -14.34
N MET A 488 16.39 -19.99 -14.55
CA MET A 488 15.25 -20.71 -15.12
C MET A 488 15.29 -20.69 -16.66
N PRO A 489 14.97 -21.81 -17.34
CA PRO A 489 14.67 -21.82 -18.77
C PRO A 489 13.54 -20.84 -19.10
N ASP A 490 13.52 -20.30 -20.32
CA ASP A 490 12.52 -19.29 -20.74
C ASP A 490 11.07 -19.77 -20.57
N ILE A 491 10.83 -21.06 -20.80
CA ILE A 491 9.52 -21.71 -20.59
C ILE A 491 9.14 -21.70 -19.11
N ALA A 492 10.06 -22.11 -18.23
CA ALA A 492 9.83 -22.10 -16.79
C ALA A 492 9.62 -20.66 -16.29
N ARG A 493 10.37 -19.68 -16.83
CA ARG A 493 10.19 -18.26 -16.50
C ARG A 493 8.81 -17.75 -16.90
N ALA A 494 8.31 -18.12 -18.07
CA ALA A 494 6.96 -17.78 -18.52
C ALA A 494 5.87 -18.40 -17.61
N PHE A 495 6.02 -19.68 -17.27
CA PHE A 495 5.09 -20.38 -16.38
C PHE A 495 5.06 -19.80 -14.97
N TYR A 496 6.23 -19.62 -14.35
CA TYR A 496 6.34 -18.99 -13.03
C TYR A 496 5.89 -17.53 -13.08
N GLY A 497 6.11 -16.82 -14.20
CA GLY A 497 5.62 -15.46 -14.41
C GLY A 497 4.10 -15.40 -14.35
N LYS A 498 3.41 -16.29 -15.09
CA LYS A 498 1.94 -16.34 -15.08
C LYS A 498 1.39 -16.76 -13.72
N ALA A 499 1.99 -17.77 -13.08
CA ALA A 499 1.60 -18.18 -11.73
C ALA A 499 1.84 -17.07 -10.68
N ALA A 500 2.89 -16.27 -10.83
CA ALA A 500 3.19 -15.13 -9.96
C ALA A 500 2.17 -14.00 -10.17
N GLU A 501 1.79 -13.72 -11.42
CA GLU A 501 0.74 -12.76 -11.76
C GLU A 501 -0.59 -13.16 -11.11
N LEU A 502 -1.08 -14.39 -11.36
CA LEU A 502 -2.35 -14.89 -10.80
C LEU A 502 -2.40 -14.91 -9.28
N SER A 503 -1.24 -15.01 -8.62
CA SER A 503 -1.16 -14.98 -7.17
C SER A 503 -0.92 -13.59 -6.60
N GLY A 504 -0.61 -12.56 -7.41
CA GLY A 504 -0.23 -11.23 -6.94
C GLY A 504 1.16 -11.16 -6.29
N LEU A 505 2.07 -12.07 -6.69
CA LEU A 505 3.45 -12.16 -6.23
C LEU A 505 4.43 -11.67 -7.29
N SER A 506 5.66 -11.40 -6.85
CA SER A 506 6.77 -11.18 -7.78
C SER A 506 7.34 -12.53 -8.21
N LEU A 507 7.84 -12.61 -9.45
CA LEU A 507 8.50 -13.81 -9.96
C LEU A 507 9.59 -14.32 -9.00
N GLY A 508 10.41 -13.39 -8.47
CA GLY A 508 11.47 -13.73 -7.51
C GLY A 508 10.95 -14.21 -6.15
N LYS A 509 9.82 -13.68 -5.66
CA LYS A 509 9.20 -14.15 -4.40
C LYS A 509 8.60 -15.54 -4.56
N LEU A 510 7.93 -15.81 -5.69
CA LEU A 510 7.37 -17.13 -5.98
C LEU A 510 8.48 -18.18 -6.16
N ALA A 511 9.54 -17.85 -6.90
CA ALA A 511 10.71 -18.72 -7.06
C ALA A 511 11.30 -19.15 -5.70
N LYS A 512 11.50 -18.18 -4.79
CA LYS A 512 11.99 -18.43 -3.43
C LYS A 512 11.01 -19.28 -2.60
N ALA A 513 9.71 -19.06 -2.75
CA ALA A 513 8.70 -19.85 -2.05
C ALA A 513 8.70 -21.31 -2.52
N VAL A 514 8.74 -21.55 -3.84
CA VAL A 514 8.84 -22.90 -4.41
C VAL A 514 10.13 -23.59 -3.98
N GLN A 515 11.27 -22.89 -4.03
CA GLN A 515 12.55 -23.42 -3.55
C GLN A 515 12.47 -23.82 -2.06
N ALA A 516 11.83 -23.01 -1.22
CA ALA A 516 11.65 -23.34 0.18
C ALA A 516 10.78 -24.58 0.39
N LEU A 517 9.78 -24.81 -0.49
CA LEU A 517 8.92 -25.98 -0.46
C LEU A 517 9.69 -27.22 -0.91
N GLU A 518 10.48 -27.12 -1.98
CA GLU A 518 11.39 -28.17 -2.46
C GLU A 518 12.33 -28.63 -1.35
N MET A 519 12.95 -27.69 -0.65
CA MET A 519 13.83 -28.01 0.49
C MET A 519 13.07 -28.70 1.64
N ARG A 520 11.81 -28.35 1.89
CA ARG A 520 10.97 -29.01 2.89
C ARG A 520 10.64 -30.45 2.49
N VAL A 521 10.27 -30.68 1.24
CA VAL A 521 9.99 -32.01 0.69
C VAL A 521 11.24 -32.87 0.71
N HIS A 522 12.39 -32.33 0.30
CA HIS A 522 13.66 -33.04 0.29
C HIS A 522 14.07 -33.50 1.70
N ARG A 523 13.96 -32.60 2.70
CA ARG A 523 14.24 -32.96 4.11
C ARG A 523 13.31 -34.06 4.62
N TRP A 524 12.03 -33.99 4.29
CA TRP A 524 11.08 -35.04 4.64
C TRP A 524 11.46 -36.38 4.00
N SER A 525 11.80 -36.39 2.70
CA SER A 525 12.24 -37.61 2.00
C SER A 525 13.50 -38.22 2.61
N VAL A 526 14.48 -37.42 2.99
CA VAL A 526 15.70 -37.90 3.67
C VAL A 526 15.37 -38.49 5.05
N HIS A 527 14.46 -37.86 5.80
CA HIS A 527 14.03 -38.36 7.10
C HIS A 527 13.30 -39.70 6.98
N GLU A 528 12.36 -39.83 6.05
CA GLU A 528 11.65 -41.08 5.76
C GLU A 528 12.61 -42.20 5.34
N ARG A 529 13.60 -41.91 4.47
CA ARG A 529 14.61 -42.90 4.08
C ARG A 529 15.43 -43.40 5.28
N LYS A 530 15.79 -42.50 6.21
CA LYS A 530 16.48 -42.88 7.44
C LYS A 530 15.60 -43.71 8.35
N ALA A 531 14.35 -43.30 8.57
CA ALA A 531 13.38 -44.04 9.37
C ALA A 531 13.11 -45.44 8.80
N ALA A 532 13.02 -45.57 7.48
CA ALA A 532 12.87 -46.86 6.80
C ALA A 532 14.12 -47.75 6.91
N GLN A 533 15.32 -47.16 6.88
CA GLN A 533 16.57 -47.90 7.12
C GLN A 533 16.72 -48.35 8.58
N GLU A 534 16.26 -47.54 9.53
CA GLU A 534 16.26 -47.87 10.97
C GLU A 534 15.20 -48.93 11.31
N ALA A 535 14.03 -48.88 10.65
CA ALA A 535 12.99 -49.91 10.78
C ALA A 535 13.32 -51.22 10.05
N GLY A 536 14.25 -51.18 9.08
CA GLY A 536 14.76 -52.34 8.34
C GLY A 536 16.09 -52.91 8.86
N GLY A 537 16.50 -52.56 10.09
CA GLY A 537 17.65 -53.19 10.76
C GLY A 537 17.41 -54.68 11.05
N PRO A 538 18.46 -55.51 11.09
CA PRO A 538 18.46 -56.89 10.63
C PRO A 538 17.50 -57.79 11.40
N GLU A 539 16.60 -58.48 10.68
CA GLU A 539 16.09 -59.76 11.15
C GLU A 539 17.29 -60.73 11.19
N ASP A 540 17.62 -61.19 12.41
CA ASP A 540 18.63 -62.23 12.69
C ASP A 540 18.39 -63.54 11.89
#